data_AF-A0A9E4ZFX7-F1
#
_entry.id   AF-A0A9E4ZFX7-F1
#
_cell.length_a   1.000
_cell.length_b   1.000
_cell.length_c   1.000
_cell.angle_alpha   90.00
_cell.angle_beta   90.00
_cell.angle_gamma   90.00
#
_symmetry.space_group_name_H-M   'P 1'
#
loop_
_entity.id
_entity.type
_entity.pdbx_description
1 polymer ?
#
loop_
_entity_poly.entity_id
_entity_poly.type
_entity_poly.pdbx_seq_one_letter_code
_entity_poly.pdbx_strand_id
1 'polypeptide(L)' 'MKSLQTWSGISNFKYEGSVAEGTIIYYGKKPGIIKVSSGQFSQLLHHFKGESVKIGTSRDNTPKDSVGE' A
#
# COMPACT_ATOMS: atom_id res chain seq x y z
N MET A 1 -10.60 -5.04 -12.34
CA MET A 1 -10.41 -4.16 -11.16
C MET A 1 -10.91 -4.84 -9.90
N LYS A 2 -10.10 -4.91 -8.85
CA LYS A 2 -10.41 -5.53 -7.55
C LYS A 2 -10.60 -4.43 -6.49
N SER A 3 -11.39 -4.71 -5.45
CA SER A 3 -11.64 -3.80 -4.33
C SER A 3 -11.25 -4.49 -3.03
N LEU A 4 -10.51 -3.79 -2.16
CA LEU A 4 -10.08 -4.29 -0.86
C LEU A 4 -10.30 -3.22 0.22
N GLN A 5 -10.49 -3.68 1.46
CA GLN A 5 -10.44 -2.81 2.62
C GLN A 5 -8.99 -2.37 2.88
N THR A 6 -8.84 -1.11 3.28
CA THR A 6 -7.60 -0.62 3.89
C THR A 6 -7.32 -1.37 5.19
N TRP A 7 -6.05 -1.41 5.63
CA TRP A 7 -5.69 -2.16 6.85
C TRP A 7 -6.41 -1.70 8.11
N SER A 8 -6.79 -0.41 8.21
CA SER A 8 -7.59 0.08 9.34
C SER A 8 -9.05 -0.40 9.31
N GLY A 9 -9.53 -0.96 8.19
CA GLY A 9 -10.91 -1.36 7.98
C GLY A 9 -11.89 -0.19 7.76
N ILE A 10 -11.43 1.06 7.89
CA ILE A 10 -12.28 2.27 7.86
C ILE A 10 -12.72 2.63 6.43
N SER A 11 -11.91 2.26 5.43
CA SER A 11 -12.17 2.61 4.03
C SER A 11 -11.76 1.51 3.07
N ASN A 12 -12.08 1.67 1.79
CA ASN A 12 -11.71 0.77 0.71
C ASN A 12 -10.84 1.48 -0.32
N PHE A 13 -10.02 0.70 -1.01
CA PHE A 13 -9.33 1.11 -2.22
C PHE A 13 -9.58 0.10 -3.34
N LYS A 14 -9.38 0.55 -4.58
CA LYS A 14 -9.47 -0.32 -5.76
C LYS A 14 -8.10 -0.43 -6.40
N TYR A 15 -7.85 -1.53 -7.09
CA TYR A 15 -6.63 -1.67 -7.88
C TYR A 15 -6.82 -2.58 -9.09
N GLU A 16 -5.90 -2.45 -10.03
CA GLU A 16 -5.75 -3.36 -11.18
C GLU A 16 -4.28 -3.63 -11.48
N GLY A 17 -4.02 -4.72 -12.20
CA GLY A 17 -2.67 -5.26 -12.39
C GLY A 17 -2.29 -6.25 -11.29
N SER A 18 -0.99 -6.44 -11.14
CA SER A 18 -0.40 -7.46 -10.27
C SER A 18 0.97 -7.00 -9.76
N VAL A 19 1.55 -7.72 -8.80
CA VAL A 19 2.92 -7.45 -8.35
C VAL A 19 3.93 -7.65 -9.49
N ALA A 20 3.72 -8.68 -10.31
CA ALA A 20 4.62 -9.03 -11.41
C ALA A 20 4.60 -8.02 -12.56
N GLU A 21 3.43 -7.45 -12.88
CA GLU A 21 3.24 -6.54 -14.02
C GLU A 21 3.23 -5.06 -13.60
N GLY A 22 3.11 -4.79 -12.32
CA GLY A 22 2.81 -3.46 -11.78
C GLY A 22 1.32 -3.28 -11.51
N THR A 23 0.99 -2.30 -10.67
CA THR A 23 -0.35 -2.10 -10.15
C THR A 23 -0.74 -0.62 -10.23
N ILE A 24 -1.99 -0.36 -10.60
CA ILE A 24 -2.61 0.95 -10.48
C ILE A 24 -3.55 0.90 -9.28
N ILE A 25 -3.37 1.82 -8.34
CA ILE A 25 -4.15 1.92 -7.10
C ILE A 25 -5.00 3.18 -7.15
N TYR A 26 -6.28 3.03 -6.85
CA TYR A 26 -7.28 4.09 -6.75
C TYR A 26 -7.75 4.21 -5.31
N TYR A 27 -7.61 5.39 -4.71
CA TYR A 27 -7.90 5.61 -3.28
C TYR A 27 -8.61 6.94 -3.02
N GLY A 28 -9.27 7.04 -1.87
CA GLY A 28 -9.99 8.25 -1.45
C GLY A 28 -11.35 8.45 -2.14
N LYS A 29 -12.08 9.49 -1.70
CA LYS A 29 -13.42 9.83 -2.21
C LYS A 29 -13.39 10.48 -3.60
N LYS A 30 -12.42 11.38 -3.83
CA LYS A 30 -11.99 11.77 -5.18
C LYS A 30 -10.86 10.82 -5.52
N PRO A 31 -10.97 9.98 -6.57
CA PRO A 31 -10.01 8.91 -6.79
C PRO A 31 -8.61 9.50 -7.03
N GLY A 32 -7.76 9.44 -6.01
CA GLY A 32 -6.32 9.56 -6.18
C GLY A 32 -5.84 8.33 -6.92
N ILE A 33 -4.96 8.52 -7.89
CA ILE A 33 -4.41 7.43 -8.71
C ILE A 33 -2.91 7.40 -8.50
N ILE A 34 -2.39 6.24 -8.12
CA ILE A 34 -0.95 6.00 -8.08
C ILE A 34 -0.61 4.75 -8.88
N LYS A 35 0.50 4.81 -9.60
CA LYS A 35 1.05 3.69 -10.36
C LYS A 35 2.28 3.18 -9.61
N VAL A 36 2.29 1.88 -9.32
CA VAL A 36 3.44 1.19 -8.71
C VAL A 36 3.96 0.21 -9.74
N SER A 37 5.19 0.41 -10.19
CA SER A 37 5.81 -0.50 -11.17
C SER A 37 6.23 -1.81 -10.52
N SER A 38 6.40 -2.87 -11.32
CA SER A 38 6.97 -4.13 -10.87
C SER A 38 8.39 -3.98 -10.29
N GLY A 39 9.18 -3.04 -10.83
CA GLY A 39 10.49 -2.68 -10.29
C GLY A 39 10.42 -2.10 -8.87
N GLN A 40 9.45 -1.22 -8.60
CA GLN A 40 9.22 -0.68 -7.26
C GLN A 40 8.77 -1.77 -6.28
N PHE A 41 7.88 -2.67 -6.70
CA PHE A 41 7.52 -3.82 -5.88
C PHE A 41 8.73 -4.70 -5.57
N SER A 42 9.58 -4.96 -6.57
CA SER A 42 10.79 -5.77 -6.39
C SER A 42 11.74 -5.14 -5.36
N GLN A 43 11.92 -3.82 -5.39
CA GLN A 43 12.71 -3.08 -4.41
C GLN A 43 12.13 -3.19 -3.00
N LEU A 44 10.82 -2.98 -2.84
CA LEU A 44 10.13 -3.10 -1.55
C LEU A 44 10.24 -4.52 -0.98
N LEU A 45 9.96 -5.53 -1.81
CA LEU A 45 10.03 -6.94 -1.40
C LEU A 45 11.45 -7.36 -1.06
N HIS A 46 12.46 -6.88 -1.79
CA HIS A 46 13.87 -7.14 -1.48
C HIS A 46 14.28 -6.49 -0.16
N HIS A 47 13.91 -5.22 0.04
CA HIS A 47 14.26 -4.47 1.24
C HIS A 47 13.69 -5.09 2.51
N PHE A 48 12.39 -5.43 2.52
CA PHE A 48 11.70 -5.95 3.71
C PHE A 48 11.72 -7.48 3.82
N LYS A 49 12.49 -8.19 2.98
CA LYS A 49 12.48 -9.66 2.96
C LYS A 49 12.99 -10.22 4.28
N GLY A 50 12.12 -10.95 4.99
CA GLY A 50 12.46 -11.57 6.28
C GLY A 50 12.43 -10.60 7.45
N GLU A 51 12.01 -9.36 7.23
CA GLU A 51 11.85 -8.37 8.30
C GLU A 51 10.42 -8.35 8.84
N SER A 52 10.29 -8.06 10.14
CA SER A 52 9.00 -7.73 10.74
C SER A 52 8.81 -6.21 10.72
N VAL A 53 7.88 -5.75 9.89
CA VAL A 53 7.65 -4.32 9.66
C VAL A 53 6.45 -3.85 10.45
N LYS A 54 6.61 -2.81 11.28
CA LYS A 54 5.48 -2.13 11.93
C LYS A 54 4.73 -1.29 10.90
N ILE A 55 3.41 -1.36 10.91
CA ILE A 55 2.57 -0.60 9.96
C ILE A 55 1.79 0.47 10.71
N GLY A 56 1.92 1.73 10.27
CA GLY A 56 1.11 2.84 10.73
C GLY A 56 -0.18 2.93 9.91
N THR A 57 -1.34 2.76 10.54
CA THR A 57 -2.65 2.84 9.86
C THR A 57 -3.42 4.12 10.16
N SER A 58 -2.88 4.98 11.02
CA SER A 58 -3.40 6.31 11.34
C SER A 58 -2.50 7.35 10.69
N ARG A 59 -3.00 8.54 10.38
CA ARG A 59 -2.15 9.67 9.99
C ARG A 59 -1.63 10.45 11.20
N ASP A 60 -2.45 10.51 12.25
CA ASP A 60 -2.23 11.41 13.38
C ASP A 60 -1.69 10.67 14.62
N ASN A 61 -1.71 9.34 14.60
CA ASN A 61 -1.28 8.50 15.72
C ASN A 61 -0.68 7.18 15.21
N THR A 62 0.49 7.25 14.58
CA THR A 62 1.25 6.09 14.10
C THR A 62 2.21 5.57 15.16
N PRO A 63 2.44 4.25 15.24
CA PRO A 63 3.54 3.72 16.04
C PRO A 63 4.88 4.27 15.51
N LYS A 64 5.79 4.60 16.43
CA LYS A 64 7.16 4.98 16.08
C LYS A 64 7.86 3.86 15.30
N ASP A 65 8.66 4.25 14.31
CA ASP A 65 9.38 3.39 13.38
C ASP A 65 8.45 2.51 12.53
N SER A 66 7.25 3.00 12.24
CA SER A 66 6.30 2.30 11.36
C SER A 66 6.29 2.87 9.96
N VAL A 67 5.94 2.03 8.99
CA VAL A 67 5.68 2.49 7.62
C VAL A 67 4.44 3.38 7.66
N GLY A 68 4.63 4.67 7.37
CA GLY A 68 3.59 5.70 7.39
C GLY A 68 3.71 6.72 8.52
N GLU A 69 4.72 6.62 9.40
CA GLU A 69 5.17 7.74 10.26
C GLU A 69 5.59 8.97 9.43
#